data_AF-A0A968X5Y7-F1
#
_entry.id   AF-A0A968X5Y7-F1
#
_cell.length_a   1.000
_cell.length_b   1.000
_cell.length_c   1.000
_cell.angle_alpha   90.00
_cell.angle_beta   90.00
_cell.angle_gamma   90.00
#
_symmetry.space_group_name_H-M   'P 1'
#
loop_
_entity.id
_entity.type
_entity.pdbx_description
1 polymer ?
#
loop_
_entity_poly.entity_id
_entity_poly.type
_entity_poly.pdbx_seq_one_letter_code
_entity_poly.pdbx_strand_id
1 'polypeptide(L)'
;MNKRLLYYGKDEPLPERVPLRAGPLSLIYENGDLRYVRLGDKLVLLRLYWAVRDSSWGTVPMTISDEVVDAQADAFQITYTATCQDDGHGIDFRARVMMNGDVDGSIFVEMDGEAHSTFMR
;
A
#
# COMPACT_ATOMS: atom_id res chain seq x y z
N MET A 1 -2.96 9.23 28.98
CA MET A 1 -3.25 7.99 28.21
C MET A 1 -2.71 8.16 26.80
N ASN A 2 -1.97 7.17 26.27
CA ASN A 2 -1.26 7.30 25.01
C ASN A 2 -2.26 7.40 23.83
N LYS A 3 -2.13 8.43 22.97
CA LYS A 3 -2.99 8.63 21.80
C LYS A 3 -2.95 7.45 20.83
N ARG A 4 -1.80 6.77 20.71
CA ARG A 4 -1.65 5.60 19.84
C ARG A 4 -2.53 4.44 20.29
N LEU A 5 -2.50 4.15 21.60
CA LEU A 5 -3.37 3.16 22.21
C LEU A 5 -4.86 3.51 22.04
N LEU A 6 -5.22 4.78 22.24
CA LEU A 6 -6.61 5.25 22.11
C LEU A 6 -7.17 5.17 20.68
N TYR A 7 -6.36 5.50 19.68
CA TYR A 7 -6.83 5.61 18.29
C TYR A 7 -6.58 4.37 17.45
N TYR A 8 -5.57 3.57 17.81
CA TYR A 8 -5.09 2.44 17.00
C TYR A 8 -5.05 1.12 17.77
N GLY A 9 -5.44 1.11 19.06
CA GLY A 9 -5.56 -0.12 19.87
C GLY A 9 -4.22 -0.75 20.27
N LYS A 10 -3.09 -0.16 19.85
CA LYS A 10 -1.73 -0.64 20.15
C LYS A 10 -0.77 0.52 20.37
N ASP A 11 0.25 0.29 21.19
CA ASP A 11 1.32 1.26 21.45
C ASP A 11 2.57 0.96 20.61
N GLU A 12 2.38 0.97 19.30
CA GLU A 12 3.45 0.77 18.31
C GLU A 12 3.64 2.05 17.48
N PRO A 13 4.85 2.32 16.94
CA PRO A 13 5.05 3.39 15.98
C PRO A 13 4.07 3.29 14.81
N LEU A 14 3.55 4.44 14.37
CA LEU A 14 2.77 4.49 13.15
C LEU A 14 3.70 4.38 11.94
N PRO A 15 3.24 3.78 10.83
CA PRO A 15 4.02 3.79 9.59
C PRO A 15 4.29 5.22 9.14
N GLU A 16 5.40 5.39 8.42
CA GLU A 16 5.70 6.67 7.78
C GLU A 16 4.61 7.03 6.77
N ARG A 17 4.27 8.32 6.74
CA ARG A 17 3.28 8.89 5.82
C ARG A 17 4.00 9.85 4.91
N VAL A 18 4.01 9.54 3.62
CA VAL A 18 4.61 10.40 2.59
C VAL A 18 3.48 11.13 1.87
N PRO A 19 3.35 12.46 2.00
CA PRO A 19 2.42 13.23 1.20
C PRO A 19 2.84 13.24 -0.27
N LEU A 20 1.91 12.93 -1.17
CA LEU A 20 2.15 12.91 -2.62
C LEU A 20 1.12 13.77 -3.35
N ARG A 21 1.42 14.05 -4.62
CA ARG A 21 0.53 14.72 -5.56
C ARG A 21 0.51 14.02 -6.92
N ALA A 22 -0.67 13.99 -7.53
CA ALA A 22 -0.88 13.66 -8.93
C ALA A 22 -1.76 14.78 -9.51
N GLY A 23 -1.14 15.80 -10.09
CA GLY A 23 -1.79 17.03 -10.52
C GLY A 23 -2.71 17.63 -9.45
N PRO A 24 -4.04 17.67 -9.69
CA PRO A 24 -5.00 18.25 -8.76
C PRO A 24 -5.30 17.35 -7.54
N LEU A 25 -4.82 16.10 -7.53
CA LEU A 25 -5.03 15.16 -6.44
C LEU A 25 -3.93 15.30 -5.38
N SER A 26 -4.35 15.22 -4.11
CA SER A 26 -3.47 15.05 -2.96
C SER A 26 -3.78 13.72 -2.28
N LEU A 27 -2.75 13.04 -1.78
CA LEU A 27 -2.86 11.72 -1.19
C LEU A 27 -1.69 11.44 -0.23
N ILE A 28 -1.80 10.36 0.53
CA ILE A 28 -0.76 9.87 1.43
C ILE A 28 -0.35 8.48 0.97
N TYR A 29 0.95 8.26 0.77
CA TYR A 29 1.51 6.92 0.73
C TYR A 29 1.84 6.45 2.15
N GLU A 30 1.40 5.24 2.50
CA GLU A 30 1.62 4.62 3.81
C GLU A 30 1.72 3.10 3.65
N ASN A 31 2.94 2.54 3.79
CA ASN A 31 3.20 1.10 3.83
C ASN A 31 2.57 0.31 2.65
N GLY A 32 2.84 0.74 1.40
CA GLY A 32 2.29 0.11 0.19
C GLY A 32 0.87 0.54 -0.17
N ASP A 33 0.23 1.40 0.62
CA ASP A 33 -1.11 1.91 0.34
C ASP A 33 -1.08 3.35 -0.17
N LEU A 34 -2.00 3.69 -1.08
CA LEU A 34 -2.39 5.07 -1.32
C LEU A 34 -3.65 5.38 -0.52
N ARG A 35 -3.62 6.43 0.29
CA ARG A 35 -4.68 6.78 1.24
C ARG A 35 -5.13 8.22 1.08
N TYR A 36 -6.38 8.46 1.45
CA TYR A 36 -7.00 9.78 1.50
C TYR A 36 -6.82 10.59 0.22
N VAL A 37 -7.10 9.99 -0.94
CA VAL A 37 -7.03 10.69 -2.22
C VAL A 37 -8.11 11.75 -2.27
N ARG A 38 -7.71 13.01 -2.41
CA ARG A 38 -8.59 14.18 -2.44
C ARG A 38 -8.42 14.97 -3.71
N LEU A 39 -9.54 15.45 -4.25
CA LEU A 39 -9.58 16.50 -5.26
C LEU A 39 -9.93 17.81 -4.54
N GLY A 40 -8.94 18.69 -4.36
CA GLY A 40 -9.07 19.82 -3.44
C GLY A 40 -9.28 19.35 -1.99
N ASP A 41 -10.36 19.77 -1.35
CA ASP A 41 -10.75 19.34 0.00
C ASP A 41 -11.59 18.05 0.03
N LYS A 42 -12.19 17.69 -1.11
CA LYS A 42 -13.11 16.56 -1.22
C LYS A 42 -12.37 15.22 -1.28
N LEU A 43 -12.65 14.33 -0.32
CA LEU A 43 -12.22 12.93 -0.38
C LEU A 43 -12.93 12.22 -1.52
N VAL A 44 -12.17 11.67 -2.47
CA VAL A 44 -12.71 10.93 -3.62
C VAL A 44 -12.43 9.43 -3.53
N LEU A 45 -11.30 9.04 -2.94
CA LEU A 45 -10.97 7.65 -2.66
C LEU A 45 -10.30 7.52 -1.29
N LEU A 46 -10.87 6.69 -0.42
CA LEU A 46 -10.33 6.51 0.93
C LEU A 46 -8.99 5.78 0.92
N ARG A 47 -8.89 4.71 0.14
CA ARG A 47 -7.70 3.85 0.09
C ARG A 47 -7.68 3.05 -1.21
N LEU A 48 -6.51 2.99 -1.85
CA LEU A 48 -6.15 2.03 -2.88
C LEU A 48 -5.07 1.12 -2.28
N TYR A 49 -5.36 -0.17 -2.24
CA TYR A 49 -4.47 -1.18 -1.66
C TYR A 49 -4.76 -2.55 -2.26
N TRP A 50 -3.85 -3.49 -2.02
CA TRP A 50 -4.02 -4.90 -2.35
C TRP A 50 -3.72 -5.74 -1.10
N ALA A 51 -4.19 -6.98 -1.10
CA ALA A 51 -4.00 -7.89 0.03
C ALA A 51 -4.04 -9.34 -0.45
N VAL A 52 -3.13 -10.16 0.09
CA VAL A 52 -3.25 -11.62 0.03
C VAL A 52 -4.10 -12.08 1.20
N ARG A 53 -5.05 -12.98 0.93
CA ARG A 53 -5.99 -13.50 1.92
C ARG A 53 -5.81 -14.99 2.10
N ASP A 54 -5.84 -15.43 3.36
CA ASP A 54 -5.91 -16.85 3.68
C ASP A 54 -7.33 -17.40 3.46
N SER A 55 -7.48 -18.71 3.66
CA SER A 55 -8.74 -19.43 3.52
C SER A 55 -9.86 -18.95 4.46
N SER A 56 -9.50 -18.29 5.56
CA SER A 56 -10.39 -17.73 6.57
C SER A 56 -10.63 -16.22 6.37
N TRP A 57 -10.26 -15.66 5.22
CA TRP A 57 -10.31 -14.23 4.91
C TRP A 57 -9.40 -13.35 5.77
N GLY A 58 -8.46 -13.93 6.53
CA GLY A 58 -7.41 -13.21 7.21
C GLY A 58 -6.50 -12.49 6.22
N THR A 59 -5.97 -11.33 6.60
CA THR A 59 -4.97 -10.62 5.78
C THR A 59 -3.60 -11.20 6.12
N VAL A 60 -2.95 -11.81 5.13
CA VAL A 60 -1.57 -12.25 5.29
C VAL A 60 -0.69 -11.01 5.47
N PRO A 61 0.18 -10.97 6.50
CA PRO A 61 1.10 -9.86 6.70
C PRO A 61 1.97 -9.63 5.46
N MET A 62 2.07 -8.38 5.04
CA MET A 62 2.91 -7.96 3.92
C MET A 62 4.16 -7.26 4.45
N THR A 63 5.31 -7.65 3.95
CA THR A 63 6.58 -6.93 4.11
C THR A 63 6.97 -6.30 2.79
N ILE A 64 7.59 -5.12 2.85
CA ILE A 64 8.05 -4.35 1.69
C ILE A 64 9.58 -4.29 1.71
N SER A 65 10.20 -4.53 0.55
CA SER A 65 11.63 -4.35 0.30
C SER A 65 11.86 -3.56 -0.98
N ASP A 66 13.09 -3.05 -1.15
CA ASP A 66 13.53 -2.33 -2.35
C ASP A 66 12.60 -1.15 -2.69
N GLU A 67 12.09 -0.50 -1.65
CA GLU A 67 11.14 0.60 -1.77
C GLU A 67 11.85 1.86 -2.26
N VAL A 68 11.36 2.41 -3.36
CA VAL A 68 11.77 3.70 -3.90
C VAL A 68 10.53 4.55 -4.03
N VAL A 69 10.56 5.71 -3.37
CA VAL A 69 9.50 6.72 -3.45
C VAL A 69 10.11 7.97 -4.07
N ASP A 70 9.76 8.24 -5.32
CA ASP A 70 10.10 9.48 -6.01
C ASP A 70 8.89 10.43 -5.97
N ALA A 71 8.94 11.41 -5.07
CA ALA A 71 7.88 12.39 -4.87
C ALA A 71 8.28 13.74 -5.49
N GLN A 72 7.51 14.18 -6.48
CA GLN A 72 7.69 15.47 -7.15
C GLN A 72 6.58 16.45 -6.74
N ALA A 73 6.62 17.67 -7.28
CA ALA A 73 5.67 18.71 -6.92
C ALA A 73 4.21 18.37 -7.27
N ASP A 74 3.99 17.69 -8.39
CA ASP A 74 2.68 17.36 -8.96
C ASP A 74 2.61 15.97 -9.60
N ALA A 75 3.62 15.13 -9.37
CA ALA A 75 3.68 13.75 -9.83
C ALA A 75 4.40 12.88 -8.79
N PHE A 76 4.25 11.57 -8.92
CA PHE A 76 5.05 10.62 -8.15
C PHE A 76 5.27 9.32 -8.91
N GLN A 77 6.34 8.62 -8.55
CA GLN A 77 6.58 7.25 -8.92
C GLN A 77 7.04 6.46 -7.70
N ILE A 78 6.39 5.33 -7.45
CA ILE A 78 6.73 4.41 -6.36
C ILE A 78 6.95 3.03 -6.95
N THR A 79 8.03 2.39 -6.53
CA THR A 79 8.25 0.97 -6.79
C THR A 79 8.63 0.25 -5.50
N TYR A 80 8.20 -0.99 -5.37
CA TYR A 80 8.66 -1.86 -4.30
C TYR A 80 8.43 -3.34 -4.63
N THR A 81 9.13 -4.21 -3.90
CA THR A 81 8.85 -5.64 -3.85
C THR A 81 8.10 -5.95 -2.56
N ALA A 82 6.98 -6.66 -2.67
CA ALA A 82 6.21 -7.11 -1.53
C ALA A 82 6.27 -8.62 -1.38
N THR A 83 6.35 -9.08 -0.14
CA THR A 83 6.31 -10.49 0.23
C THR A 83 5.19 -10.72 1.23
N CYS A 84 4.32 -11.67 0.93
CA CYS A 84 3.23 -12.13 1.80
C CYS A 84 3.47 -13.60 2.12
N GLN A 85 3.78 -13.88 3.39
CA GLN A 85 4.13 -15.23 3.85
C GLN A 85 3.32 -15.63 5.07
N ASP A 86 2.75 -16.83 5.02
CA ASP A 86 2.05 -17.48 6.13
C ASP A 86 2.23 -19.00 6.03
N ASP A 87 3.20 -19.52 6.78
CA ASP A 87 3.50 -20.95 6.84
C ASP A 87 2.30 -21.77 7.36
N GLY A 88 1.46 -21.20 8.22
CA GLY A 88 0.30 -21.89 8.79
C GLY A 88 -0.78 -22.20 7.76
N HIS A 89 -0.88 -21.36 6.72
CA HIS A 89 -1.80 -21.53 5.60
C HIS A 89 -1.10 -21.94 4.29
N GLY A 90 0.21 -22.17 4.33
CA GLY A 90 1.00 -22.56 3.16
C GLY A 90 1.07 -21.47 2.08
N ILE A 91 1.10 -20.20 2.48
CA ILE A 91 1.12 -19.05 1.57
C ILE A 91 2.55 -18.52 1.47
N ASP A 92 3.09 -18.52 0.27
CA ASP A 92 4.28 -17.75 -0.12
C ASP A 92 3.99 -17.07 -1.46
N PHE A 93 3.83 -15.74 -1.42
CA PHE A 93 3.49 -14.92 -2.56
C PHE A 93 4.37 -13.68 -2.59
N ARG A 94 4.92 -13.35 -3.76
CA ARG A 94 5.72 -12.15 -3.96
C ARG A 94 5.21 -11.36 -5.14
N ALA A 95 5.33 -10.05 -5.06
CA ALA A 95 4.97 -9.17 -6.16
C ALA A 95 5.90 -7.97 -6.27
N ARG A 96 6.19 -7.57 -7.51
CA ARG A 96 6.70 -6.24 -7.80
C ARG A 96 5.51 -5.32 -8.04
N VAL A 97 5.53 -4.17 -7.40
CA VAL A 97 4.46 -3.17 -7.53
C VAL A 97 5.05 -1.87 -8.03
N MET A 98 4.34 -1.25 -8.97
CA MET A 98 4.61 0.10 -9.46
C MET A 98 3.36 0.95 -9.27
N MET A 99 3.52 2.16 -8.74
CA MET A 99 2.45 3.14 -8.64
C MET A 99 2.94 4.47 -9.20
N ASN A 100 2.18 5.05 -10.13
CA ASN A 100 2.49 6.34 -10.70
C ASN A 100 1.30 7.29 -10.52
N GLY A 101 1.60 8.54 -10.22
CA GLY A 101 0.65 9.64 -10.26
C GLY A 101 1.14 10.67 -11.26
N ASP A 102 0.34 10.98 -12.27
CA ASP A 102 0.68 11.93 -13.32
C ASP A 102 0.08 13.32 -13.07
N VAL A 103 0.67 14.31 -13.73
CA VAL A 103 0.30 15.73 -13.61
C VAL A 103 -1.13 16.05 -14.05
N ASP A 104 -1.78 15.15 -14.80
CA ASP A 104 -3.18 15.28 -15.22
C ASP A 104 -4.18 14.78 -14.16
N GLY A 105 -3.70 14.20 -13.06
CA GLY A 105 -4.52 13.60 -12.01
C GLY A 105 -4.81 12.11 -12.20
N SER A 106 -4.19 11.46 -13.18
CA SER A 106 -4.26 10.01 -13.34
C SER A 106 -3.38 9.32 -12.29
N ILE A 107 -3.90 8.24 -11.71
CA ILE A 107 -3.13 7.33 -10.85
C ILE A 107 -3.20 5.95 -11.46
N PHE A 108 -2.03 5.36 -11.73
CA PHE A 108 -1.90 4.01 -12.26
C PHE A 108 -1.18 3.13 -11.25
N VAL A 109 -1.66 1.90 -11.10
CA VAL A 109 -1.03 0.88 -10.25
C VAL A 109 -0.94 -0.41 -11.04
N GLU A 110 0.26 -0.97 -11.08
CA GLU A 110 0.56 -2.26 -11.68
C GLU A 110 1.19 -3.18 -10.65
N MET A 111 0.81 -4.45 -10.71
CA MET A 111 1.29 -5.49 -9.82
C MET A 111 1.60 -6.73 -10.66
N ASP A 112 2.85 -7.16 -10.61
CA ASP A 112 3.34 -8.40 -11.22
C ASP A 112 3.69 -9.36 -10.09
N GLY A 113 2.85 -10.39 -9.90
CA GLY A 113 2.89 -11.26 -8.73
C GLY A 113 3.02 -12.74 -9.08
N GLU A 114 3.77 -13.46 -8.25
CA GLU A 114 4.04 -14.88 -8.37
C GLU A 114 3.74 -15.60 -7.05
N ALA A 115 3.03 -16.73 -7.15
CA ALA A 115 2.88 -17.66 -6.04
C ALA A 115 4.07 -18.63 -6.04
N HIS A 116 4.86 -18.63 -4.96
CA HIS A 116 5.98 -19.55 -4.75
C HIS A 116 5.57 -20.84 -4.01
N SER A 117 4.27 -20.99 -3.76
CA SER A 117 3.63 -22.11 -3.10
C SER A 117 2.53 -22.69 -4.00
N THR A 118 2.20 -23.96 -3.81
CA THR A 118 1.11 -24.59 -4.56
C THR A 118 -0.25 -24.21 -4.00
N PHE A 119 -1.24 -24.01 -4.86
CA PHE A 119 -2.61 -23.81 -4.41
C PHE A 119 -3.17 -25.05 -3.70
N MET A 120 -3.98 -24.83 -2.66
CA MET A 120 -4.74 -25.90 -2.02
C MET A 120 -5.64 -26.59 -3.06
N ARG A 121 -5.77 -27.91 -2.95
CA ARG A 121 -6.62 -28.74 -3.79
C ARG A 121 -7.95 -29.05 -3.12
#